data_AF-A0A3P6T9G5-F1
#
_entry.id   AF-A0A3P6T9G5-F1
#
_cell.length_a   1.000
_cell.length_b   1.000
_cell.length_c   1.000
_cell.angle_alpha   90.00
_cell.angle_beta   90.00
_cell.angle_gamma   90.00
#
_symmetry.space_group_name_H-M   'P 1'
#
loop_
_entity.id
_entity.type
_entity.pdbx_description
1 polymer ?
#
loop_
_entity_poly.entity_id
_entity_poly.type
_entity_poly.pdbx_seq_one_letter_code
_entity_poly.pdbx_strand_id
1 'polypeptide(L)'
;MGPLYHGDATSFLFEIQPQIRIYSATGHTQNYAYLNCQQVSLPNGLGIGGYENIWPFFLNEEYGQGITLANISSFEKCHLSGSDHFVIKNVEVWRVGEKPREPLQDEEVPRRCYLQNLQDPEAKAILEMTGKRMHSEAYREPAPLLDENTLIAKPKRQ
;
A
#
# COMPACT_ATOMS: atom_id res chain seq x y z
N MET A 1 -5.53 1.73 15.12
CA MET A 1 -4.08 1.72 15.41
C MET A 1 -3.79 2.91 16.30
N GLY A 2 -2.85 2.80 17.25
CA GLY A 2 -2.41 3.97 18.02
C GLY A 2 -1.42 4.83 17.23
N PRO A 3 -1.19 6.09 17.64
CA PRO A 3 -0.25 7.01 17.02
C PRO A 3 1.19 6.58 17.32
N LEU A 4 1.70 5.59 16.60
CA LEU A 4 3.07 5.13 16.79
C LEU A 4 3.96 5.60 15.64
N TYR A 5 5.15 6.07 16.01
CA TYR A 5 6.24 6.25 15.07
C TYR A 5 6.96 4.91 14.88
N HIS A 6 7.23 4.58 13.63
CA HIS A 6 7.94 3.37 13.20
C HIS A 6 9.05 3.74 12.23
N GLY A 7 9.95 2.79 11.98
CA GLY A 7 11.09 2.96 11.08
C GLY A 7 12.39 3.27 11.81
N ASP A 8 13.44 3.48 11.04
CA ASP A 8 14.79 3.75 11.51
C ASP A 8 15.47 4.82 10.63
N ALA A 9 16.74 5.10 10.93
CA ALA A 9 17.56 6.07 10.22
C ALA A 9 17.87 5.67 8.75
N THR A 10 17.44 4.49 8.29
CA THR A 10 17.55 4.10 6.88
C THR A 10 16.42 4.67 6.03
N SER A 11 15.39 5.25 6.67
CA SER A 11 14.30 5.96 5.98
C SER A 11 14.85 7.17 5.20
N PHE A 12 14.28 7.43 4.03
CA PHE A 12 14.60 8.60 3.22
C PHE A 12 13.36 9.09 2.47
N LEU A 13 13.37 10.38 2.15
CA LEU A 13 12.44 10.99 1.20
C LEU A 13 13.14 11.19 -0.13
N PHE A 14 12.40 11.20 -1.22
CA PHE A 14 12.95 11.51 -2.52
C PHE A 14 11.95 12.25 -3.39
N GLU A 15 12.47 12.99 -4.35
CA GLU A 15 11.72 13.62 -5.42
C GLU A 15 12.31 13.20 -6.76
N ILE A 16 11.47 13.15 -7.80
CA ILE A 16 11.88 12.79 -9.16
C ILE A 16 11.92 14.03 -10.06
N GLN A 17 11.02 14.99 -9.84
CA GLN A 17 10.90 16.23 -10.61
C GLN A 17 10.98 17.44 -9.67
N PRO A 18 11.62 18.55 -10.09
CA PRO A 18 12.26 18.76 -11.40
C PRO A 18 13.62 18.05 -11.56
N GLN A 19 14.24 17.63 -10.45
CA GLN A 19 15.50 16.88 -10.43
C GLN A 19 15.40 15.73 -9.43
N ILE A 20 16.07 14.61 -9.71
CA ILE A 20 16.11 13.49 -8.77
C ILE A 20 16.97 13.89 -7.58
N ARG A 21 16.36 13.92 -6.39
CA ARG A 21 17.05 14.18 -5.12
C ARG A 21 16.59 13.18 -4.07
N ILE A 22 17.52 12.79 -3.21
CA ILE A 22 17.29 11.90 -2.07
C ILE A 22 17.64 12.70 -0.83
N TYR A 23 16.76 12.63 0.17
CA TYR A 23 16.86 13.34 1.44
C TYR A 23 16.91 12.31 2.55
N SER A 24 18.11 12.10 3.11
CA SER A 24 18.31 11.11 4.17
C SER A 24 17.79 11.60 5.51
N ALA A 25 17.45 10.66 6.40
CA ALA A 25 17.17 10.98 7.79
C ALA A 25 18.42 11.58 8.46
N THR A 26 18.24 12.64 9.25
CA THR A 26 19.36 13.29 9.96
C THR A 26 19.81 12.51 11.20
N GLY A 27 18.97 11.60 11.69
CA GLY A 27 19.19 10.85 12.93
C GLY A 27 18.98 11.67 14.21
N HIS A 28 18.58 12.95 14.12
CA HIS A 28 18.30 13.78 15.30
C HIS A 28 17.01 13.37 16.04
N THR A 29 16.08 12.73 15.34
CA THR A 29 14.78 12.31 15.87
C THR A 29 14.51 10.86 15.53
N GLN A 30 13.78 10.13 16.38
CA GLN A 30 13.30 8.77 16.08
C GLN A 30 11.91 8.75 15.42
N ASN A 31 11.39 9.91 15.05
CA ASN A 31 10.10 10.08 14.40
C ASN A 31 10.24 9.89 12.89
N TYR A 32 10.35 8.66 12.39
CA TYR A 32 10.61 8.41 10.97
C TYR A 32 9.34 8.24 10.13
N ALA A 33 8.42 7.37 10.55
CA ALA A 33 7.14 7.16 9.87
C ALA A 33 6.01 7.13 10.89
N TYR A 34 5.03 7.99 10.71
CA TYR A 34 3.83 8.11 11.51
C TYR A 34 2.65 7.52 10.75
N LEU A 35 1.90 6.63 11.39
CA LEU A 35 0.65 6.14 10.82
C LEU A 35 -0.41 6.14 11.91
N ASN A 36 -1.54 6.79 11.65
CA ASN A 36 -2.63 6.87 12.59
C ASN A 36 -3.98 6.91 11.87
N CYS A 37 -5.02 6.38 12.50
CA CYS A 37 -6.37 6.33 11.93
C CYS A 37 -7.44 6.36 13.01
N GLN A 38 -8.58 6.99 12.69
CA GLN A 38 -9.78 7.02 13.54
C GLN A 38 -9.52 7.55 14.97
N GLN A 39 -8.57 8.47 15.15
CA GLN A 39 -8.34 9.16 16.42
C GLN A 39 -9.00 10.55 16.42
N VAL A 40 -9.39 11.04 17.59
CA VAL A 40 -10.03 12.37 17.77
C VAL A 40 -9.01 13.46 18.07
N SER A 41 -7.96 13.14 18.84
CA SER A 41 -7.00 14.12 19.37
C SER A 41 -5.75 14.30 18.52
N LEU A 42 -5.47 13.38 17.60
CA LEU A 42 -4.22 13.31 16.85
C LEU A 42 -4.50 13.24 15.35
N PRO A 43 -3.56 13.73 14.52
CA PRO A 43 -3.75 13.72 13.08
C PRO A 43 -3.91 12.29 12.57
N ASN A 44 -4.90 12.07 11.71
CA ASN A 44 -5.10 10.77 11.07
C ASN A 44 -4.55 10.82 9.66
N GLY A 45 -3.73 9.84 9.32
CA GLY A 45 -3.01 9.82 8.06
C GLY A 45 -1.65 9.14 8.16
N LEU A 46 -0.87 9.31 7.10
CA LEU A 46 0.50 8.83 6.99
C LEU A 46 1.45 10.03 6.96
N GLY A 47 2.27 10.17 7.99
CA GLY A 47 3.36 11.14 8.03
C GLY A 47 4.71 10.46 7.84
N ILE A 48 5.65 11.13 7.20
CA ILE A 48 7.06 10.75 7.21
C ILE A 48 7.81 11.89 7.89
N GLY A 49 8.55 11.60 8.95
CA GLY A 49 9.25 12.60 9.74
C GLY A 49 8.36 13.38 10.69
N GLY A 50 8.89 14.51 11.15
CA GLY A 50 8.08 15.55 11.78
C GLY A 50 7.68 15.28 13.22
N TYR A 51 6.83 16.17 13.71
CA TYR A 51 6.19 16.07 15.01
C TYR A 51 4.87 16.85 15.00
N GLU A 52 3.86 16.32 15.69
CA GLU A 52 2.54 16.95 15.88
C GLU A 52 1.85 17.40 14.58
N ASN A 53 1.95 18.68 14.22
CA ASN A 53 1.34 19.26 13.00
C ASN A 53 2.40 19.73 12.00
N ILE A 54 3.67 19.45 12.25
CA ILE A 54 4.79 19.89 11.46
C ILE A 54 5.40 18.67 10.77
N TRP A 55 5.07 18.51 9.49
CA TRP A 55 5.39 17.32 8.71
C TRP A 55 6.16 17.68 7.44
N PRO A 56 7.32 17.05 7.16
CA PRO A 56 7.99 17.26 5.89
C PRO A 56 7.17 16.61 4.76
N PHE A 57 6.45 15.54 5.08
CA PHE A 57 5.46 14.93 4.20
C PHE A 57 4.35 14.30 5.04
N PHE A 58 3.10 14.62 4.73
CA PHE A 58 1.91 14.04 5.36
C PHE A 58 0.79 13.83 4.37
N LEU A 59 0.12 12.68 4.44
CA LEU A 59 -1.07 12.34 3.68
C LEU A 59 -2.26 12.22 4.63
N ASN A 60 -3.33 12.95 4.35
CA ASN A 60 -4.55 12.91 5.16
C ASN A 60 -5.32 11.59 5.00
N GLU A 61 -6.03 11.17 6.05
CA GLU A 61 -6.89 9.98 6.04
C GLU A 61 -8.01 10.03 4.98
N GLU A 62 -8.55 11.22 4.69
CA GLU A 62 -9.63 11.40 3.70
C GLU A 62 -9.19 11.11 2.26
N TYR A 63 -7.88 10.90 2.03
CA TYR A 63 -7.26 10.75 0.72
C TYR A 63 -7.47 12.01 -0.16
N GLY A 64 -6.58 12.22 -1.13
CA GLY A 64 -6.68 13.35 -2.07
C GLY A 64 -5.92 14.62 -1.69
N GLN A 65 -5.67 14.91 -0.41
CA GLN A 65 -4.83 16.06 0.01
C GLN A 65 -3.68 15.63 0.92
N GLY A 66 -2.55 16.34 0.78
CA GLY A 66 -1.37 16.18 1.61
C GLY A 66 -0.73 17.51 1.97
N ILE A 67 0.14 17.46 2.97
CA ILE A 67 0.89 18.60 3.50
C ILE A 67 2.38 18.31 3.33
N THR A 68 3.16 19.30 2.94
CA THR A 68 4.63 19.21 2.94
C THR A 68 5.22 20.54 3.38
N LEU A 69 5.96 20.51 4.48
CA LEU A 69 6.58 21.71 5.02
C LEU A 69 8.08 21.64 4.83
N ALA A 70 8.66 22.75 4.39
CA ALA A 70 10.10 22.92 4.35
C ALA A 70 10.68 23.11 5.76
N ASN A 71 11.99 22.84 5.90
CA ASN A 71 12.79 23.18 7.09
C ASN A 71 12.50 22.39 8.37
N ILE A 72 12.23 21.08 8.26
CA ILE A 72 12.07 20.20 9.41
C ILE A 72 13.35 19.39 9.62
N SER A 73 13.79 19.25 10.87
CA SER A 73 15.09 18.65 11.21
C SER A 73 15.12 17.12 11.16
N SER A 74 13.99 16.44 10.98
CA SER A 74 13.93 14.96 10.93
C SER A 74 14.65 14.37 9.71
N PHE A 75 14.61 15.10 8.59
CA PHE A 75 15.24 14.75 7.33
C PHE A 75 16.09 15.92 6.83
N GLU A 76 16.91 15.68 5.82
CA GLU A 76 17.55 16.78 5.09
C GLU A 76 16.50 17.77 4.56
N LYS A 77 16.92 19.03 4.43
CA LYS A 77 16.02 20.11 4.01
C LYS A 77 15.44 19.80 2.63
N CYS A 78 14.16 19.44 2.62
CA CYS A 78 13.40 19.15 1.43
C CYS A 78 12.11 19.99 1.40
N HIS A 79 11.65 20.29 0.19
CA HIS A 79 10.32 20.87 -0.03
C HIS A 79 9.72 20.19 -1.26
N LEU A 80 9.05 19.05 -1.02
CA LEU A 80 8.76 18.07 -2.08
C LEU A 80 7.79 18.59 -3.14
N SER A 81 6.80 19.41 -2.76
CA SER A 81 5.84 19.99 -3.73
C SER A 81 6.09 21.46 -4.06
N GLY A 82 7.06 22.12 -3.43
CA GLY A 82 7.26 23.57 -3.56
C GLY A 82 6.13 24.44 -2.98
N SER A 83 5.12 23.82 -2.36
CA SER A 83 3.98 24.44 -1.69
C SER A 83 3.68 23.73 -0.39
N ASP A 84 2.96 24.35 0.55
CA ASP A 84 2.65 23.69 1.84
C ASP A 84 1.59 22.60 1.70
N HIS A 85 0.79 22.65 0.64
CA HIS A 85 -0.28 21.71 0.35
C HIS A 85 -0.17 21.16 -1.07
N PHE A 86 -0.54 19.89 -1.25
CA PHE A 86 -0.60 19.25 -2.57
C PHE A 86 -1.82 18.33 -2.70
N VAL A 87 -2.24 18.10 -3.94
CA VAL A 87 -3.32 17.18 -4.28
C VAL A 87 -2.72 15.89 -4.84
N ILE A 88 -3.18 14.78 -4.30
CA ILE A 88 -2.73 13.45 -4.66
C ILE A 88 -3.44 13.04 -5.96
N LYS A 89 -2.67 12.73 -7.00
CA LYS A 89 -3.21 12.08 -8.20
C LYS A 89 -3.22 10.56 -8.05
N ASN A 90 -2.04 10.00 -7.79
CA ASN A 90 -1.81 8.56 -7.65
C ASN A 90 -0.92 8.31 -6.43
N VAL A 91 -1.18 7.21 -5.72
CA VAL A 91 -0.29 6.70 -4.65
C VAL A 91 0.07 5.27 -4.99
N GLU A 92 1.36 4.97 -4.96
CA GLU A 92 1.88 3.63 -5.23
C GLU A 92 2.72 3.19 -4.04
N VAL A 93 2.53 1.95 -3.59
CA VAL A 93 3.27 1.36 -2.48
C VAL A 93 3.99 0.12 -2.99
N TRP A 94 5.31 0.16 -2.90
CA TRP A 94 6.19 -0.89 -3.39
C TRP A 94 6.88 -1.58 -2.22
N ARG A 95 6.97 -2.90 -2.27
CA ARG A 95 7.79 -3.70 -1.37
C ARG A 95 8.83 -4.46 -2.19
N VAL A 96 10.08 -4.37 -1.76
CA VAL A 96 11.18 -5.16 -2.33
C VAL A 96 11.29 -6.50 -1.60
N GLY A 97 11.63 -7.56 -2.34
CA GLY A 97 11.90 -8.89 -1.80
C GLY A 97 10.75 -9.89 -1.97
N GLU A 98 10.98 -11.12 -1.49
CA GLU A 98 9.99 -12.19 -1.57
C GLU A 98 8.76 -11.86 -0.73
N LYS A 99 7.59 -12.22 -1.26
CA LYS A 99 6.34 -12.16 -0.50
C LYS A 99 6.52 -13.01 0.76
N PRO A 100 6.09 -12.53 1.96
CA PRO A 100 6.13 -13.36 3.16
C PRO A 100 5.47 -14.69 2.86
N ARG A 101 6.17 -15.78 3.19
CA ARG A 101 5.53 -17.09 3.25
C ARG A 101 4.40 -16.94 4.26
N GLU A 102 3.17 -17.17 3.82
CA GLU A 102 2.06 -17.24 4.76
C GLU A 102 2.44 -18.31 5.80
N PRO A 103 2.17 -18.07 7.10
CA PRO A 103 2.33 -19.14 8.06
C PRO A 103 1.50 -20.30 7.54
N LEU A 104 2.16 -21.42 7.26
CA LEU A 104 1.53 -22.71 7.07
C LEU A 104 0.78 -22.98 8.37
N GLN A 105 -0.46 -22.51 8.44
CA GLN A 105 -1.45 -23.24 9.21
C GLN A 105 -1.69 -24.48 8.36
N ASP A 106 -1.11 -25.58 8.82
CA ASP A 106 -1.69 -26.89 8.59
C ASP A 106 -3.22 -26.76 8.75
N GLU A 107 -3.95 -27.40 7.85
CA GLU A 107 -5.38 -27.25 7.51
C GLU A 107 -5.65 -26.31 6.31
N GLU A 108 -5.94 -26.98 5.19
CA GLU A 108 -6.43 -26.49 3.92
C GLU A 108 -7.66 -25.57 4.06
N VAL A 109 -7.45 -24.30 4.38
CA VAL A 109 -8.44 -23.26 4.03
C VAL A 109 -7.83 -22.46 2.90
N PRO A 110 -8.21 -22.76 1.63
CA PRO A 110 -7.80 -21.94 0.52
C PRO A 110 -8.28 -20.52 0.83
N ARG A 111 -7.33 -19.59 1.01
CA ARG A 111 -7.61 -18.15 0.88
C ARG A 111 -7.91 -17.86 -0.58
N ARG A 112 -9.00 -18.41 -1.08
CA ARG A 112 -9.67 -17.92 -2.28
C ARG A 112 -10.07 -16.49 -1.94
N CYS A 113 -9.65 -15.54 -2.77
CA CYS A 113 -10.23 -14.22 -2.73
C CYS A 113 -11.74 -14.37 -2.57
N TYR A 114 -12.36 -13.59 -1.68
CA TYR A 114 -13.82 -13.55 -1.50
C TYR A 114 -14.55 -13.34 -2.84
N LEU A 115 -13.83 -12.80 -3.84
CA LEU A 115 -14.25 -12.61 -5.22
C LEU A 115 -14.10 -13.85 -6.14
N GLN A 116 -13.21 -14.78 -5.83
CA GLN A 116 -12.97 -15.99 -6.64
C GLN A 116 -14.09 -17.03 -6.42
N ASN A 117 -14.68 -17.07 -5.23
CA ASN A 117 -15.78 -17.98 -4.88
C ASN A 117 -17.15 -17.51 -5.40
N LEU A 118 -17.26 -16.30 -5.96
CA LEU A 118 -18.54 -15.76 -6.45
C LEU A 118 -18.95 -16.30 -7.83
N GLN A 119 -18.10 -17.10 -8.47
CA GLN A 119 -18.45 -17.86 -9.68
C GLN A 119 -19.13 -19.20 -9.38
N ASP A 120 -19.06 -19.67 -8.13
CA ASP A 120 -19.66 -20.94 -7.72
C ASP A 120 -21.14 -20.72 -7.34
N PRO A 121 -22.11 -21.33 -8.05
CA PRO A 121 -23.54 -21.14 -7.79
C PRO A 121 -23.95 -21.58 -6.38
N GLU A 122 -23.24 -22.53 -5.78
CA GLU A 122 -23.53 -23.00 -4.42
C GLU A 122 -23.11 -21.96 -3.37
N ALA A 123 -21.97 -21.28 -3.58
CA ALA A 123 -21.51 -20.20 -2.71
C ALA A 123 -22.41 -18.95 -2.82
N LYS A 124 -22.98 -18.66 -4.00
CA LYS A 124 -23.95 -17.57 -4.20
C LYS A 124 -25.25 -17.82 -3.40
N ALA A 125 -25.74 -19.05 -3.38
CA ALA A 125 -26.94 -19.42 -2.62
C ALA A 125 -26.75 -19.26 -1.10
N ILE A 126 -25.60 -19.68 -0.56
CA ILE A 126 -25.29 -19.53 0.87
C ILE A 126 -25.20 -18.05 1.27
N LEU A 127 -24.64 -17.21 0.39
CA LEU A 127 -24.51 -15.76 0.62
C LEU A 127 -25.86 -15.04 0.62
N GLU A 128 -26.77 -15.44 -0.27
CA GLU A 128 -28.14 -14.92 -0.29
C GLU A 128 -28.95 -15.39 0.93
N MET A 129 -28.77 -16.64 1.36
CA MET A 129 -29.39 -17.17 2.58
C MET A 129 -28.88 -16.48 3.86
N THR A 130 -27.67 -15.93 3.86
CA THR A 130 -27.12 -15.15 4.97
C THR A 130 -27.50 -13.66 4.92
N GLY A 131 -28.40 -13.27 4.01
CA GLY A 131 -29.02 -11.94 3.96
C GLY A 131 -28.13 -10.84 3.35
N LYS A 132 -26.98 -11.19 2.77
CA LYS A 132 -26.07 -10.24 2.10
C LYS A 132 -26.34 -10.27 0.59
N ARG A 133 -26.95 -9.20 0.06
CA ARG A 133 -27.20 -9.07 -1.40
C ARG A 133 -25.92 -8.66 -2.14
N MET A 134 -25.62 -9.37 -3.23
CA MET A 134 -24.50 -9.11 -4.12
C MET A 134 -24.81 -7.93 -5.06
N HIS A 135 -23.90 -6.95 -5.19
CA HIS A 135 -24.13 -5.71 -5.95
C HIS A 135 -23.19 -5.50 -7.15
N SER A 136 -22.43 -6.50 -7.59
CA SER A 136 -21.45 -6.33 -8.68
C SER A 136 -21.50 -7.46 -9.69
N GLU A 137 -22.33 -7.33 -10.73
CA GLU A 137 -22.39 -8.31 -11.84
C GLU A 137 -21.64 -7.86 -13.12
N ALA A 138 -21.07 -6.67 -13.20
CA ALA A 138 -20.90 -6.06 -14.52
C ALA A 138 -19.56 -6.24 -15.27
N TYR A 139 -18.41 -6.61 -14.67
CA TYR A 139 -17.17 -6.64 -15.46
C TYR A 139 -16.15 -7.68 -14.99
N ARG A 140 -16.12 -8.81 -15.70
CA ARG A 140 -14.86 -9.51 -16.02
C ARG A 140 -15.08 -10.45 -17.20
N GLU A 141 -14.39 -10.18 -18.31
CA GLU A 141 -14.28 -11.14 -19.40
C GLU A 141 -13.52 -12.39 -18.89
N PRO A 142 -13.99 -13.60 -19.22
CA PRO A 142 -13.32 -14.82 -18.80
C PRO A 142 -11.96 -14.95 -19.49
N ALA A 143 -10.93 -15.30 -18.71
CA ALA A 143 -9.61 -15.60 -19.23
C ALA A 143 -9.67 -16.77 -20.24
N PRO A 144 -8.97 -16.70 -21.39
CA PRO A 144 -9.00 -17.78 -22.37
C PRO A 144 -8.34 -19.04 -21.78
N LEU A 145 -9.04 -20.16 -21.92
CA LEU A 145 -8.55 -21.49 -21.56
C LEU A 145 -7.39 -21.85 -22.48
N LEU A 146 -6.19 -22.04 -21.92
CA LEU A 146 -5.07 -22.63 -22.65
C LEU A 146 -5.26 -24.14 -22.67
N ASP A 147 -5.55 -24.68 -23.85
CA ASP A 147 -5.66 -26.12 -24.08
C ASP A 147 -4.30 -26.82 -23.88
N GLU A 148 -4.24 -27.71 -22.88
CA GLU A 148 -3.15 -28.66 -22.71
C GLU A 148 -3.18 -29.71 -23.84
N ASN A 149 -2.62 -29.38 -25.02
CA ASN A 149 -2.30 -30.38 -26.03
C ASN A 149 -1.23 -29.92 -27.04
N THR A 150 -0.15 -29.32 -26.57
CA THR A 150 1.08 -29.18 -27.39
C THR A 150 2.25 -29.90 -26.74
N LEU A 151 2.23 -31.23 -26.83
CA LEU A 151 3.40 -32.08 -26.69
C LEU A 151 4.31 -31.82 -27.90
N ILE A 152 5.39 -31.04 -27.74
CA ILE A 152 6.50 -31.02 -28.70
C ILE A 152 7.81 -31.34 -27.98
N ALA A 153 8.26 -32.55 -28.30
CA ALA A 153 9.53 -33.24 -28.06
C ALA A 153 10.73 -32.39 -27.60
N LYS A 154 11.40 -32.86 -26.53
CA LYS A 154 12.78 -32.49 -26.20
C LYS A 154 13.77 -33.16 -27.19
N PRO A 155 14.77 -32.44 -27.72
CA PRO A 155 15.82 -33.07 -28.51
C PRO A 155 16.87 -33.73 -27.60
N LYS A 156 17.26 -34.98 -27.92
CA LYS A 156 18.41 -35.68 -27.35
C LYS A 156 19.70 -35.03 -27.88
N ARG A 157 20.59 -34.57 -26.99
CA ARG A 157 21.98 -34.22 -27.35
C ARG A 157 22.82 -35.51 -27.42
N GLN A 158 23.57 -35.66 -28.51
CA GLN A 158 24.76 -36.52 -28.59
C GLN A 158 25.94 -35.80 -27.93
#